data_AF-A0A9Q1J6N3-F1
#
_entry.id   AF-A0A9Q1J6N3-F1
#
_cell.length_a   1.000
_cell.length_b   1.000
_cell.length_c   1.000
_cell.angle_alpha   90.00
_cell.angle_beta   90.00
_cell.angle_gamma   90.00
#
_symmetry.space_group_name_H-M   'P 1'
#
loop_
_entity.id
_entity.type
_entity.pdbx_description
1 polymer ?
#
loop_
_entity_poly.entity_id
_entity_poly.type
_entity_poly.pdbx_seq_one_letter_code
_entity_poly.pdbx_strand_id
1 'polypeptide(L)' 'MELQGLQEALKVEIQCHQKLVAQMKQDPQDGELKKQLHERQTRITALSEKQESSTATVGGRSRAGPGPGQQGSDRVAT' A
#
# COMPACT_ATOMS: atom_id res chain seq x y z
N MET A 1 10.06 -15.01 18.02
CA MET A 1 9.21 -15.64 16.98
C MET A 1 8.23 -14.67 16.35
N GLU A 2 7.66 -13.69 17.08
CA GLU A 2 6.72 -12.71 16.50
C GLU A 2 7.30 -11.88 15.34
N LEU A 3 8.54 -11.39 15.43
CA LEU A 3 9.15 -10.58 14.36
C LEU A 3 9.33 -11.37 13.05
N GLN A 4 9.65 -12.65 13.15
CA GLN A 4 9.89 -13.52 11.98
C GLN A 4 8.60 -13.78 11.21
N GLY A 5 7.49 -14.03 11.92
CA GLY A 5 6.17 -14.13 11.29
C GLY A 5 5.71 -12.81 10.67
N LEU A 6 6.05 -11.67 11.29
CA LEU A 6 5.73 -10.35 10.78
C LEU A 6 6.51 -10.00 9.50
N GLN A 7 7.80 -10.35 9.46
CA GLN A 7 8.63 -10.24 8.26
C GLN A 7 8.12 -11.10 7.11
N GLU A 8 7.72 -12.34 7.41
CA GLU A 8 7.21 -13.26 6.39
C GLU A 8 5.87 -12.76 5.82
N ALA A 9 4.97 -12.34 6.69
CA ALA A 9 3.69 -11.72 6.30
C ALA A 9 3.92 -10.47 5.45
N LEU A 10 4.79 -9.56 5.86
CA LEU A 10 5.11 -8.35 5.09
C LEU A 10 5.66 -8.69 3.70
N LYS A 11 6.58 -9.66 3.62
CA LYS A 11 7.17 -10.09 2.34
C LYS A 11 6.12 -10.65 1.38
N VAL A 12 5.21 -11.48 1.89
CA VAL A 12 4.10 -12.04 1.11
C VAL A 12 3.16 -10.92 0.63
N GLU A 13 2.86 -9.96 1.51
CA GLU A 13 1.97 -8.84 1.20
C GLU A 13 2.54 -7.95 0.09
N ILE A 14 3.84 -7.64 0.16
CA ILE A 14 4.57 -6.88 -0.89
C ILE A 14 4.56 -7.64 -2.22
N GLN A 15 4.83 -8.94 -2.21
CA GLN A 15 4.81 -9.75 -3.43
C GLN A 15 3.40 -9.78 -4.06
N CYS A 16 2.37 -9.92 -3.24
CA CYS A 16 0.98 -9.91 -3.70
C CYS A 16 0.62 -8.54 -4.32
N HIS A 17 1.02 -7.44 -3.68
CA HIS A 17 0.84 -6.09 -4.21
C HIS A 17 1.56 -5.92 -5.56
N GLN A 18 2.81 -6.37 -5.69
CA GLN A 18 3.54 -6.28 -6.97
C GLN A 18 2.89 -7.08 -8.10
N LYS A 19 2.33 -8.25 -7.81
CA LYS A 19 1.54 -9.00 -8.80
C LYS A 19 0.31 -8.21 -9.25
N LEU A 20 -0.42 -7.62 -8.31
CA LEU A 20 -1.56 -6.77 -8.62
C LEU A 20 -1.15 -5.51 -9.41
N VAL A 21 0.01 -4.91 -9.13
CA VAL A 21 0.51 -3.77 -9.91
C VAL A 21 0.79 -4.19 -11.35
N ALA A 22 1.39 -5.37 -11.56
CA ALA A 22 1.60 -5.91 -12.89
C ALA A 22 0.27 -6.14 -13.63
N GLN A 23 -0.74 -6.65 -12.94
CA GLN A 23 -2.09 -6.82 -13.48
C GLN A 23 -2.74 -5.46 -13.80
N MET A 24 -2.61 -4.46 -12.93
CA MET A 24 -3.12 -3.10 -13.16
C MET A 24 -2.43 -2.41 -14.35
N LYS A 25 -1.16 -2.77 -14.64
CA LYS A 25 -0.48 -2.29 -15.85
C LYS A 25 -1.01 -2.94 -17.13
N GLN A 26 -1.62 -4.12 -17.03
CA GLN A 26 -2.30 -4.78 -18.15
C GLN A 26 -3.72 -4.25 -18.32
N ASP A 27 -4.46 -4.07 -17.21
CA ASP A 27 -5.83 -3.57 -17.18
C ASP A 27 -5.99 -2.36 -16.24
N PRO A 28 -5.57 -1.16 -16.67
CA PRO A 28 -5.61 0.05 -15.84
C PRO A 28 -7.03 0.62 -15.62
N GLN A 29 -8.02 0.08 -16.34
CA GLN A 29 -9.44 0.44 -16.22
C GLN A 29 -10.16 -0.37 -15.13
N ASP A 30 -9.54 -1.42 -14.59
CA ASP A 30 -10.12 -2.19 -13.50
C ASP A 30 -10.05 -1.39 -12.18
N GLY A 31 -11.19 -0.79 -11.82
CA GLY A 31 -11.36 -0.01 -10.60
C GLY A 31 -11.29 -0.86 -9.33
N GLU A 32 -11.60 -2.15 -9.41
CA GLU A 32 -11.50 -3.08 -8.29
C GLU A 32 -10.04 -3.41 -7.98
N LEU A 33 -9.22 -3.60 -9.03
CA LEU A 33 -7.77 -3.79 -8.93
C LEU A 33 -7.08 -2.61 -8.22
N LYS A 34 -7.48 -1.38 -8.55
CA LYS A 34 -7.01 -0.16 -7.88
C LYS A 34 -7.35 -0.13 -6.39
N LYS A 35 -8.57 -0.53 -6.01
CA LYS A 35 -8.99 -0.61 -4.61
C LYS A 35 -8.17 -1.66 -3.86
N GLN A 36 -8.05 -2.86 -4.41
CA GLN A 36 -7.26 -3.94 -3.81
C GLN A 36 -5.79 -3.55 -3.63
N LEU A 37 -5.21 -2.84 -4.61
CA LEU A 37 -3.84 -2.31 -4.49
C LEU A 37 -3.70 -1.31 -3.35
N HIS A 38 -4.67 -0.42 -3.17
CA HIS A 38 -4.63 0.59 -2.11
C HIS A 38 -4.80 -0.03 -0.72
N GLU A 39 -5.72 -0.98 -0.57
CA GLU A 39 -5.88 -1.75 0.67
C GLU A 39 -4.64 -2.58 1.01
N ARG A 40 -4.05 -3.24 -0.01
CA ARG A 40 -2.79 -4.00 0.14
C ARG A 40 -1.65 -3.07 0.53
N GLN A 41 -1.54 -1.89 -0.09
CA GLN A 41 -0.54 -0.90 0.26
C GLN A 41 -0.68 -0.43 1.72
N THR A 42 -1.91 -0.19 2.18
CA THR A 42 -2.20 0.17 3.57
C THR A 42 -1.77 -0.93 4.53
N ARG A 43 -2.07 -2.19 4.20
CA ARG A 43 -1.61 -3.36 4.97
C ARG A 43 -0.09 -3.48 5.00
N ILE A 44 0.58 -3.29 3.86
CA ILE A 44 2.06 -3.26 3.78
C ILE A 44 2.62 -2.17 4.68
N THR A 45 2.07 -0.95 4.62
CA THR A 45 2.51 0.15 5.48
C THR A 45 2.34 -0.19 6.95
N ALA A 46 1.17 -0.67 7.37
CA ALA A 46 0.93 -1.03 8.77
C ALA A 46 1.83 -2.19 9.25
N LEU A 47 2.05 -3.20 8.41
CA LEU A 47 2.97 -4.30 8.70
C LEU A 47 4.43 -3.82 8.75
N SER A 48 4.82 -2.93 7.83
CA SER A 48 6.13 -2.28 7.83
C SER A 48 6.32 -1.41 9.06
N GLU A 49 5.34 -0.62 9.47
CA GLU A 49 5.39 0.19 10.69
C GLU A 49 5.46 -0.66 11.94
N LYS A 50 4.73 -1.79 11.99
CA LYS A 50 4.80 -2.73 13.13
C LYS A 50 6.13 -3.49 13.18
N GLN A 51 6.71 -3.80 12.03
CA GLN A 51 8.05 -4.36 11.93
C GLN A 51 9.10 -3.29 12.28
N GLU A 52 8.94 -2.08 11.75
CA GLU A 52 9.82 -0.93 11.97
C GLU A 52 9.79 -0.59 13.45
N SER A 53 8.64 -0.39 14.10
CA SER A 53 8.53 -0.13 15.54
C SER A 53 9.16 -1.23 16.41
N SER A 54 9.11 -2.49 15.95
CA SER A 54 9.80 -3.60 16.62
C SER A 54 11.32 -3.56 16.46
N THR A 55 11.82 -2.84 15.44
CA THR A 55 13.25 -2.68 15.11
C THR A 55 13.79 -1.25 15.32
N ALA A 56 12.93 -0.24 15.50
CA ALA A 56 13.20 1.18 15.37
C ALA A 56 13.07 1.93 16.70
N THR A 57 13.62 1.32 17.75
CA THR A 57 14.20 2.11 18.84
C THR A 57 15.38 2.99 18.37
N VAL A 58 15.77 2.96 17.09
CA VAL A 58 16.70 3.89 16.45
C VAL A 58 16.16 4.33 15.08
N GLY A 59 15.84 5.60 14.92
CA GLY A 59 15.86 6.30 13.62
C GLY A 59 14.53 6.46 12.90
N GLY A 60 13.72 7.43 13.35
CA GLY A 60 12.48 7.81 12.68
C GLY A 60 12.69 8.30 11.24
N ARG A 61 11.85 7.81 10.32
CA ARG A 61 11.59 8.47 9.03
C ARG A 61 10.11 8.41 8.71
N SER A 62 9.43 9.54 8.91
CA SER A 62 8.07 9.77 8.43
C SER A 62 7.99 9.53 6.92
N ARG A 63 7.33 8.45 6.51
CA ARG A 63 6.90 8.26 5.11
C ARG A 63 5.44 8.66 4.98
N ALA A 64 5.24 9.90 4.56
CA ALA A 64 3.95 10.40 4.10
C ALA A 64 3.43 9.51 2.97
N GLY A 65 2.24 8.93 3.17
CA GLY A 65 1.56 8.14 2.15
C GLY A 65 1.06 9.01 0.99
N PRO A 66 0.93 8.43 -0.22
CA PRO A 66 0.32 9.13 -1.34
C PRO A 66 -1.20 9.21 -1.10
N GLY A 67 -1.72 10.43 -0.92
CA GLY A 67 -3.15 10.68 -0.78
C GLY A 67 -3.91 10.31 -2.06
N PRO A 68 -5.15 9.78 -1.94
CA PRO A 68 -5.93 9.36 -3.09
C PRO A 68 -6.36 10.58 -3.89
N GLY A 69 -6.37 10.41 -5.21
CA GLY A 69 -6.76 11.42 -6.18
C GLY A 69 -8.06 12.11 -5.79
N GLN A 70 -7.98 13.42 -5.67
CA GLN A 70 -9.14 14.29 -5.76
C GLN A 70 -9.61 14.22 -7.21
N GLN A 71 -10.57 13.33 -7.45
CA GLN A 71 -11.34 13.18 -8.67
C GLN A 71 -11.92 14.55 -9.02
N GLY A 72 -11.49 15.11 -10.15
CA GLY A 72 -12.19 16.23 -10.77
C GLY A 72 -13.56 15.76 -11.25
N SER A 73 -14.61 16.39 -10.74
CA SER A 73 -15.95 16.59 -11.32
C SER A 73 -16.69 17.43 -10.27
N ASP A 74 -17.07 18.67 -10.53
CA ASP A 74 -18.29 18.93 -11.29
C ASP A 74 -18.35 20.36 -11.85
N ARG A 75 -18.87 20.43 -13.08
CA ARG A 75 -19.70 21.50 -13.66
C ARG A 75 -19.01 22.69 -14.34
N VAL A 76 -18.88 22.52 -15.66
CA VAL A 76 -19.22 23.57 -16.62
C VAL A 76 -20.64 24.08 -16.30
N ALA A 77 -20.78 25.37 -16.06
CA ALA A 77 -22.07 26.05 -16.05
C ALA A 77 -21.84 27.50 -16.51
N THR A 78 -22.18 27.70 -17.79
CA THR A 78 -22.56 28.94 -18.48
C THR A 78 -21.55 30.09 -18.54
#